data_AF-A0A0V8HZD5-F1
#
_entry.id   AF-A0A0V8HZD5-F1
#
_cell.length_a   1.000
_cell.length_b   1.000
_cell.length_c   1.000
_cell.angle_alpha   90.00
_cell.angle_beta   90.00
_cell.angle_gamma   90.00
#
_symmetry.space_group_name_H-M   'P 1'
#
loop_
_entity.id
_entity.type
_entity.pdbx_description
1 polymer ?
#
loop_
_entity_poly.entity_id
_entity_poly.type
_entity_poly.pdbx_seq_one_letter_code
_entity_poly.pdbx_strand_id
1 'polypeptide(L)'
;MITNSLVAHLPEALTKRFHFHEFFHHLNSPKNRAPGQTLGAIFIQGLERELSEIDVLIFDEFHCTEPGDAMFMGKLVKYCEQHDIQLVTTSNYEPEKLLDDDSFHHLVKPIIGSIRSDFEVYELDHEFDYRLLSTSLQATPEGYRRGSLTLLPQSAPTICGDEWIKIGYDQIGPVELRDGTIWISFDQICRTRRNTADYLELASRFSCWHVTQIPSSETMPMDEERRLANLIDVFYDKDIEVHLYAEDDLSKLGHMLHATEKARLASRLAQLNRHHDVERTTASR
;
A
#
# COMPACT_ATOMS: atom_id res chain seq x y z
N MET A 1 8.88 7.74 -6.43
CA MET A 1 9.65 8.12 -7.64
C MET A 1 11.03 8.64 -7.31
N ILE A 2 11.15 9.65 -6.45
CA ILE A 2 12.45 10.16 -5.97
C ILE A 2 13.18 9.07 -5.17
N THR A 3 12.48 8.38 -4.26
CA THR A 3 13.04 7.22 -3.54
C THR A 3 13.47 6.09 -4.46
N ASN A 4 12.73 5.78 -5.53
CA ASN A 4 13.14 4.76 -6.51
C ASN A 4 14.44 5.17 -7.23
N SER A 5 14.55 6.43 -7.65
CA SER A 5 15.77 6.94 -8.29
C SER A 5 16.94 6.95 -7.30
N LEU A 6 16.71 7.35 -6.05
CA LEU A 6 17.74 7.38 -5.01
C LEU A 6 18.25 5.97 -4.68
N VAL A 7 17.35 5.01 -4.47
CA VAL A 7 17.68 3.59 -4.27
C VAL A 7 18.53 3.04 -5.42
N ALA A 8 18.19 3.38 -6.67
CA ALA A 8 18.93 2.89 -7.84
C ALA A 8 20.39 3.38 -7.91
N HIS A 9 20.76 4.42 -7.15
CA HIS A 9 22.11 4.96 -7.09
C HIS A 9 22.84 4.61 -5.77
N LEU A 10 22.18 3.86 -4.87
CA LEU A 10 22.75 3.42 -3.60
C LEU A 10 23.18 1.96 -3.66
N PRO A 11 24.18 1.55 -2.87
CA PRO A 11 24.61 0.16 -2.79
C PRO A 11 23.50 -0.72 -2.18
N GLU A 12 22.95 -1.62 -2.99
CA GLU A 12 21.84 -2.52 -2.61
C GLU A 12 22.17 -3.40 -1.40
N ALA A 13 23.44 -3.78 -1.23
CA ALA A 13 23.87 -4.61 -0.10
C ALA A 13 23.75 -3.92 1.27
N LEU A 14 23.77 -2.58 1.30
CA LEU A 14 23.81 -1.78 2.54
C LEU A 14 22.58 -0.89 2.70
N THR A 15 21.65 -0.96 1.75
CA THR A 15 20.45 -0.12 1.70
C THR A 15 19.23 -1.01 1.89
N LYS A 16 18.42 -0.70 2.90
CA LYS A 16 17.08 -1.32 3.04
C LYS A 16 15.99 -0.28 2.93
N ARG A 17 14.88 -0.69 2.34
CA ARG A 17 13.69 0.14 2.16
C ARG A 17 12.46 -0.55 2.69
N PHE A 18 11.63 0.21 3.41
CA PHE A 18 10.41 -0.27 4.04
C PHE A 18 9.32 0.78 3.99
N HIS A 19 8.07 0.36 4.15
CA HIS A 19 7.01 1.24 4.61
C HIS A 19 7.00 1.30 6.13
N PHE A 20 6.83 2.50 6.69
CA PHE A 20 6.99 2.71 8.13
C PHE A 20 6.05 1.82 8.97
N HIS A 21 4.76 1.78 8.63
CA HIS A 21 3.78 0.97 9.36
C HIS A 21 4.03 -0.54 9.21
N GLU A 22 4.49 -1.00 8.05
CA GLU A 22 4.75 -2.43 7.83
C GLU A 22 5.95 -2.91 8.63
N PHE A 23 7.02 -2.11 8.64
CA PHE A 23 8.19 -2.40 9.44
C PHE A 23 7.82 -2.47 10.92
N PHE A 24 7.02 -1.53 11.38
CA PHE A 24 6.51 -1.53 12.75
C PHE A 24 5.75 -2.82 13.10
N HIS A 25 4.84 -3.26 12.24
CA HIS A 25 4.09 -4.50 12.42
C HIS A 25 5.00 -5.74 12.38
N HIS A 26 5.94 -5.78 11.44
CA HIS A 26 6.93 -6.85 11.32
C HIS A 26 7.69 -7.02 12.64
N LEU A 27 8.22 -5.93 13.20
CA LEU A 27 8.95 -5.95 14.47
C LEU A 27 8.07 -6.45 15.62
N ASN A 28 6.79 -6.08 15.64
CA ASN A 28 5.85 -6.47 16.69
C ASN A 28 5.13 -7.81 16.50
N SER A 29 5.42 -8.53 15.42
CA SER A 29 4.84 -9.83 15.13
C SER A 29 5.02 -10.81 16.30
N PRO A 30 4.03 -11.68 16.61
CA PRO A 30 4.14 -12.68 17.68
C PRO A 30 5.39 -13.56 17.58
N LYS A 31 5.91 -13.75 16.36
CA LYS A 31 7.14 -14.53 16.09
C LYS A 31 8.40 -13.91 16.70
N ASN A 32 8.39 -12.60 16.95
CA ASN A 32 9.50 -11.86 17.54
C ASN A 32 9.37 -11.70 19.06
N ARG A 33 8.31 -12.25 19.68
CA ARG A 33 8.05 -12.07 21.11
C ARG A 33 8.60 -13.25 21.89
N ALA A 34 9.55 -12.99 22.79
CA ALA A 34 9.88 -13.94 23.85
C ALA A 34 8.97 -13.71 25.08
N PRO A 35 8.63 -14.76 25.85
CA PRO A 35 7.81 -14.63 27.05
C PRO A 35 8.40 -13.61 28.05
N GLY A 36 7.55 -12.70 28.54
CA GLY A 36 7.93 -11.74 29.59
C GLY A 36 8.64 -10.47 29.11
N GLN A 37 8.80 -10.26 27.80
CA GLN A 37 9.41 -9.04 27.28
C GLN A 37 8.44 -7.86 27.22
N THR A 38 8.96 -6.65 27.49
CA THR A 38 8.23 -5.41 27.24
C THR A 38 8.20 -5.11 25.73
N LEU A 39 7.15 -4.41 25.28
CA LEU A 39 7.01 -4.02 23.87
C LEU A 39 8.19 -3.18 23.37
N GLY A 40 8.82 -2.41 24.26
CA GLY A 40 10.04 -1.67 23.92
C GLY A 40 11.26 -2.55 23.69
N ALA A 41 11.43 -3.62 24.45
CA ALA A 41 12.56 -4.54 24.28
C ALA A 41 12.43 -5.36 22.99
N ILE A 42 11.22 -5.82 22.66
CA ILE A 42 10.93 -6.52 21.41
C ILE A 42 11.33 -5.65 20.20
N PHE A 43 10.99 -4.36 20.26
CA PHE A 43 11.30 -3.43 19.19
C PHE A 43 12.79 -3.21 19.00
N ILE A 44 13.55 -2.94 20.07
CA ILE A 44 15.01 -2.73 19.97
C ILE A 44 15.71 -3.98 19.45
N GLN A 45 15.36 -5.17 19.95
CA GLN A 45 15.91 -6.43 19.44
C GLN A 45 15.57 -6.64 17.97
N GLY A 46 14.36 -6.26 17.56
CA GLY A 46 13.95 -6.31 16.17
C GLY A 46 14.75 -5.33 15.30
N LEU A 47 15.01 -4.11 15.76
CA LEU A 47 15.88 -3.15 15.07
C LEU A 47 17.30 -3.71 14.92
N GLU A 48 17.88 -4.22 16.00
CA GLU A 48 19.22 -4.85 15.96
C GLU A 48 19.27 -5.98 14.94
N ARG A 49 18.24 -6.83 14.88
CA ARG A 49 18.20 -7.93 13.92
C ARG A 49 18.05 -7.46 12.48
N GLU A 50 17.19 -6.48 12.22
CA GLU A 50 16.88 -6.05 10.85
C GLU A 50 17.91 -5.05 10.30
N LEU A 51 18.59 -4.30 11.16
CA LEU A 51 19.39 -3.13 10.79
C LEU A 51 20.89 -3.24 11.18
N SER A 52 21.37 -4.39 11.68
CA SER A 52 22.77 -4.55 12.10
C SER A 52 23.83 -4.39 10.99
N GLU A 53 23.44 -4.57 9.73
CA GLU A 53 24.34 -4.61 8.57
C GLU A 53 23.95 -3.58 7.50
N ILE A 54 23.23 -2.51 7.89
CA ILE A 54 22.80 -1.48 6.96
C ILE A 54 23.44 -0.13 7.30
N ASP A 55 23.75 0.61 6.25
CA ASP A 55 24.25 1.99 6.38
C ASP A 55 23.17 3.00 5.99
N VAL A 56 22.22 2.60 5.15
CA VAL A 56 21.13 3.46 4.68
C VAL A 56 19.78 2.78 4.88
N LEU A 57 18.87 3.47 5.57
CA LEU A 57 17.51 3.04 5.81
C LEU A 57 16.53 4.01 5.16
N ILE A 58 15.67 3.47 4.30
CA ILE A 58 14.68 4.26 3.56
C ILE A 58 13.28 3.90 4.05
N PHE A 59 12.53 4.88 4.55
CA PHE A 59 11.12 4.72 4.86
C PHE A 59 10.23 5.49 3.89
N ASP A 60 9.30 4.78 3.28
CA ASP A 60 8.16 5.42 2.64
C ASP A 60 7.00 5.61 3.62
N GLU A 61 6.20 6.63 3.35
CA GLU A 61 4.99 6.97 4.13
C GLU A 61 5.28 7.15 5.62
N PHE A 62 6.33 7.89 5.94
CA PHE A 62 6.78 8.16 7.31
C PHE A 62 5.83 9.14 8.02
N HIS A 63 4.74 8.62 8.58
CA HIS A 63 3.76 9.32 9.41
C HIS A 63 3.17 8.35 10.45
N CYS A 64 2.56 8.87 11.51
CA CYS A 64 1.90 8.09 12.56
C CYS A 64 0.39 8.19 12.41
N THR A 65 -0.30 7.05 12.48
CA THR A 65 -1.77 7.02 12.58
C THR A 65 -2.25 6.84 14.01
N GLU A 66 -1.44 6.22 14.87
CA GLU A 66 -1.79 5.93 16.25
C GLU A 66 -0.67 6.37 17.23
N PRO A 67 -0.98 6.65 18.51
CA PRO A 67 0.03 7.04 19.50
C PRO A 67 1.14 6.00 19.72
N GLY A 68 0.82 4.73 19.49
CA GLY A 68 1.79 3.63 19.52
C GLY A 68 2.91 3.90 18.53
N ASP A 69 2.58 4.15 17.26
CA ASP A 69 3.50 4.40 16.16
C ASP A 69 4.50 5.52 16.50
N ALA A 70 4.02 6.59 17.14
CA ALA A 70 4.84 7.73 17.54
C ALA A 70 5.97 7.33 18.53
N MET A 71 5.67 6.46 19.49
CA MET A 71 6.68 5.97 20.42
C MET A 71 7.76 5.15 19.71
N PHE A 72 7.40 4.43 18.64
CA PHE A 72 8.34 3.60 17.88
C PHE A 72 9.16 4.41 16.90
N MET A 73 8.53 5.36 16.22
CA MET A 73 9.21 6.34 15.39
C MET A 73 10.36 7.00 16.17
N GLY A 74 10.10 7.41 17.41
CA GLY A 74 11.13 8.04 18.25
C GLY A 74 12.27 7.10 18.66
N LYS A 75 11.99 5.81 18.84
CA LYS A 75 13.03 4.82 19.10
C LYS A 75 13.85 4.51 17.85
N LEU A 76 13.18 4.42 16.70
CA LEU A 76 13.81 4.17 15.41
C LEU A 76 14.79 5.28 15.04
N VAL A 77 14.36 6.55 15.10
CA VAL A 77 15.21 7.70 14.77
C VAL A 77 16.45 7.72 15.67
N LYS A 78 16.26 7.57 16.99
CA LYS A 78 17.38 7.49 17.94
C LYS A 78 18.30 6.31 17.70
N TYR A 79 17.75 5.15 17.32
CA TYR A 79 18.57 3.99 16.99
C TYR A 79 19.44 4.28 15.76
N CYS A 80 18.87 4.87 14.72
CA CYS A 80 19.62 5.24 13.52
C CYS A 80 20.73 6.24 13.85
N GLU A 81 20.43 7.27 14.65
CA GLU A 81 21.43 8.24 15.13
C GLU A 81 22.57 7.57 15.92
N GLN A 82 22.26 6.61 16.81
CA GLN A 82 23.24 5.93 17.65
C GLN A 82 24.14 4.95 16.89
N HIS A 83 23.65 4.43 15.77
CA HIS A 83 24.33 3.42 14.96
C HIS A 83 24.87 3.97 13.64
N ASP A 84 24.87 5.30 13.46
CA ASP A 84 25.34 5.99 12.24
C ASP A 84 24.63 5.50 10.95
N ILE A 85 23.35 5.14 11.09
CA ILE A 85 22.51 4.71 9.97
C ILE A 85 21.85 5.94 9.36
N GLN A 86 22.11 6.20 8.09
CA GLN A 86 21.50 7.31 7.37
C GLN A 86 20.02 7.03 7.10
N LEU A 87 19.14 7.86 7.67
CA LEU A 87 17.69 7.75 7.46
C LEU A 87 17.24 8.64 6.30
N VAL A 88 16.56 8.05 5.31
CA VAL A 88 15.88 8.78 4.24
C VAL A 88 14.40 8.47 4.32
N THR A 89 13.54 9.49 4.38
CA THR A 89 12.10 9.29 4.53
C THR A 89 11.29 10.04 3.49
N THR A 90 10.13 9.52 3.13
CA THR A 90 9.10 10.27 2.39
C THR A 90 7.82 10.33 3.21
N SER A 91 7.16 11.49 3.21
CA SER A 91 5.89 11.69 3.89
C SER A 91 4.98 12.59 3.06
N ASN A 92 3.68 12.36 3.16
CA ASN A 92 2.66 13.26 2.62
C ASN A 92 2.33 14.40 3.61
N TYR A 93 2.94 14.36 4.80
CA TYR A 93 2.70 15.29 5.89
C TYR A 93 3.99 16.04 6.20
N GLU A 94 3.86 17.33 6.50
CA GLU A 94 4.95 18.09 7.10
C GLU A 94 5.33 17.49 8.47
N PRO A 95 6.56 17.69 8.97
CA PRO A 95 7.00 17.15 10.26
C PRO A 95 6.01 17.43 11.41
N GLU A 96 5.38 18.60 11.42
CA GLU A 96 4.42 19.05 12.44
C GLU A 96 3.08 18.32 12.37
N LYS A 97 2.79 17.62 11.27
CA LYS A 97 1.57 16.82 11.07
C LYS A 97 1.87 15.33 11.02
N LEU A 98 3.04 14.89 11.49
CA LEU A 98 3.36 13.47 11.57
C LEU A 98 2.45 12.69 12.51
N LEU A 99 1.70 13.34 13.41
CA LEU A 99 0.63 12.75 14.18
C LEU A 99 -0.48 13.79 14.37
N ASP A 100 -1.64 13.54 13.77
CA ASP A 100 -2.77 14.48 13.78
C ASP A 100 -3.49 14.57 15.14
N ASP A 101 -3.30 13.61 16.06
CA ASP A 101 -3.93 13.62 17.38
C ASP A 101 -3.21 14.54 18.38
N ASP A 102 -3.80 15.71 18.64
CA ASP A 102 -3.32 16.73 19.59
C ASP A 102 -3.04 16.19 21.00
N SER A 103 -3.81 15.19 21.47
CA SER A 103 -3.67 14.63 22.83
C SER A 103 -2.35 13.89 22.98
N PHE A 104 -1.90 13.25 21.91
CA PHE A 104 -0.69 12.44 21.87
C PHE A 104 0.44 13.11 21.09
N HIS A 105 0.22 14.29 20.53
CA HIS A 105 1.20 15.04 19.75
C HIS A 105 2.51 15.32 20.54
N HIS A 106 2.44 15.38 21.87
CA HIS A 106 3.62 15.48 22.72
C HIS A 106 4.63 14.32 22.54
N LEU A 107 4.19 13.15 22.08
CA LEU A 107 5.03 11.99 21.79
C LEU A 107 5.90 12.20 20.55
N VAL A 108 5.40 12.92 19.54
CA VAL A 108 6.15 13.21 18.30
C VAL A 108 6.99 14.48 18.39
N LYS A 109 6.71 15.40 19.32
CA LYS A 109 7.49 16.64 19.48
C LYS A 109 9.02 16.44 19.54
N PRO A 110 9.57 15.47 20.28
CA PRO A 110 11.01 15.23 20.29
C PRO A 110 11.54 14.82 18.91
N ILE A 111 10.76 14.03 18.16
CA ILE A 111 11.10 13.56 16.81
C ILE A 111 11.09 14.72 15.83
N ILE A 112 10.07 15.58 15.90
CA ILE A 112 10.00 16.81 15.11
C ILE A 112 11.23 17.68 15.37
N GLY A 113 11.68 17.74 16.63
CA GLY A 113 12.93 18.41 17.00
C GLY A 113 14.16 17.82 16.30
N SER A 114 14.35 16.49 16.37
CA SER A 114 15.43 15.79 15.66
C SER A 114 15.36 16.00 14.15
N ILE A 115 14.17 15.86 13.54
CA ILE A 115 13.98 16.07 12.10
C ILE A 115 14.40 17.49 11.71
N ARG A 116 13.96 18.51 12.44
CA ARG A 116 14.32 19.90 12.12
C ARG A 116 15.80 20.23 12.33
N SER A 117 16.47 19.55 13.25
CA SER A 117 17.87 19.78 13.57
C SER A 117 18.80 19.04 12.61
N ASP A 118 18.48 17.77 12.37
CA ASP A 118 19.43 16.79 11.86
C ASP A 118 19.07 16.30 10.45
N PHE A 119 17.86 16.59 9.96
CA PHE A 119 17.40 16.19 8.64
C PHE A 119 17.40 17.38 7.68
N GLU A 120 17.74 17.10 6.43
CA GLU A 120 17.49 18.01 5.33
C GLU A 120 16.08 17.75 4.78
N VAL A 121 15.17 18.70 5.01
CA VAL A 121 13.76 18.56 4.61
C VAL A 121 13.54 19.23 3.26
N TYR A 122 13.12 18.44 2.28
CA TYR A 122 12.78 18.90 0.94
C TYR A 122 11.26 18.87 0.76
N GLU A 123 10.65 20.05 0.63
CA GLU A 123 9.24 20.17 0.27
C GLU A 123 9.07 19.99 -1.24
N LEU A 124 8.17 19.08 -1.63
CA LEU A 124 7.88 18.81 -3.03
C LEU A 124 6.55 19.47 -3.39
N ASP A 125 6.63 20.55 -4.16
CA ASP A 125 5.45 21.28 -4.64
C ASP A 125 4.44 20.37 -5.34
N HIS A 126 3.18 20.51 -4.95
CA HIS A 126 2.06 19.71 -5.44
C HIS A 126 1.56 20.15 -6.83
N GLU A 127 2.15 21.20 -7.41
CA GLU A 127 1.75 21.75 -8.71
C GLU A 127 2.12 20.80 -9.86
N PHE A 128 3.13 19.95 -9.66
CA PHE A 128 3.49 18.87 -10.57
C PHE A 128 3.27 17.52 -9.89
N ASP A 129 2.29 16.75 -10.37
CA ASP A 129 2.18 15.34 -9.98
C ASP A 129 3.34 14.58 -10.61
N TYR A 130 4.45 14.47 -9.86
CA TYR A 130 5.64 13.81 -10.35
C TYR A 130 5.35 12.38 -10.77
N ARG A 131 4.31 11.69 -10.25
CA ARG A 131 3.88 10.35 -10.72
C ARG A 131 3.73 10.29 -12.24
N LEU A 132 3.23 11.37 -12.85
CA LEU A 132 3.05 11.51 -14.30
C LEU A 132 4.37 11.58 -15.08
N LEU A 133 5.48 11.98 -14.43
CA LEU A 133 6.80 12.06 -15.06
C LEU A 133 7.50 10.69 -15.13
N SER A 134 7.29 9.77 -14.17
CA SER A 134 7.87 8.41 -14.27
C SER A 134 7.25 7.56 -15.36
N THR A 135 6.03 7.89 -15.77
CA THR A 135 5.34 7.23 -16.88
C THR A 135 6.01 7.50 -18.23
N SER A 136 6.99 8.42 -18.29
CA SER A 136 7.64 8.83 -19.53
C SER A 136 8.93 8.09 -19.88
N LEU A 137 9.51 7.26 -18.99
CA LEU A 137 10.82 6.62 -19.25
C LEU A 137 10.78 5.13 -19.64
N GLN A 138 9.62 4.49 -19.69
CA GLN A 138 9.42 3.23 -20.41
C GLN A 138 8.04 3.25 -21.07
N ALA A 139 8.03 3.17 -22.39
CA ALA A 139 6.86 3.37 -23.24
C ALA A 139 5.70 2.40 -22.94
N THR A 140 4.53 2.98 -22.62
CA THR A 140 3.11 2.60 -22.87
C THR A 140 2.73 1.10 -22.90
N PRO A 141 1.64 0.73 -22.20
CA PRO A 141 0.31 1.15 -22.68
C PRO A 141 -0.51 2.00 -21.71
N GLU A 142 -1.23 2.94 -22.30
CA GLU A 142 -2.31 3.71 -21.68
C GLU A 142 -3.56 2.84 -21.66
N GLY A 143 -3.82 2.17 -20.55
CA GLY A 143 -5.04 1.39 -20.35
C GLY A 143 -4.81 -0.01 -19.82
N TYR A 144 -5.91 -0.74 -19.62
CA TYR A 144 -5.85 -2.16 -19.32
C TYR A 144 -5.64 -2.95 -20.61
N ARG A 145 -4.77 -3.97 -20.57
CA ARG A 145 -4.66 -4.97 -21.64
C ARG A 145 -6.01 -5.59 -21.98
N ARG A 146 -6.76 -5.91 -20.92
CA ARG A 146 -8.13 -6.42 -20.97
C ARG A 146 -8.75 -6.17 -19.61
N GLY A 147 -9.97 -5.65 -19.57
CA GLY A 147 -10.61 -5.32 -18.31
C GLY A 147 -12.11 -5.52 -18.36
N SER A 148 -12.70 -5.99 -17.25
CA SER A 148 -14.15 -6.01 -17.11
C SER A 148 -14.61 -5.66 -15.71
N LEU A 149 -15.72 -4.94 -15.61
CA LEU A 149 -16.48 -4.77 -14.38
C LEU A 149 -17.80 -5.52 -14.51
N THR A 150 -17.98 -6.55 -13.68
CA THR A 150 -19.19 -7.37 -13.64
C THR A 150 -19.99 -7.05 -12.38
N LEU A 151 -21.26 -6.71 -12.54
CA LEU A 151 -22.15 -6.45 -11.41
C LEU A 151 -22.71 -7.79 -10.88
N LEU A 152 -22.34 -8.15 -9.64
CA LEU A 152 -22.80 -9.37 -8.98
C LEU A 152 -23.36 -9.03 -7.58
N PRO A 153 -24.64 -8.69 -7.48
CA PRO A 153 -25.24 -8.27 -6.21
C PRO A 153 -25.40 -9.43 -5.19
N GLN A 154 -25.29 -10.70 -5.60
CA GLN A 154 -25.61 -11.84 -4.71
C GLN A 154 -24.77 -13.13 -4.90
N SER A 155 -23.88 -13.21 -5.91
CA SER A 155 -23.14 -14.47 -6.18
C SER A 155 -21.79 -14.20 -6.80
N ALA A 156 -20.90 -13.57 -6.02
CA ALA A 156 -19.49 -13.47 -6.42
C ALA A 156 -18.88 -14.88 -6.54
N PRO A 157 -17.94 -15.10 -7.47
CA PRO A 157 -17.21 -16.37 -7.56
C PRO A 157 -16.51 -16.65 -6.24
N THR A 158 -16.83 -17.78 -5.61
CA THR A 158 -16.16 -18.22 -4.40
C THR A 158 -14.75 -18.68 -4.76
N ILE A 159 -13.77 -18.13 -4.06
CA ILE A 159 -12.37 -18.56 -4.16
C ILE A 159 -12.26 -19.91 -3.45
N CYS A 160 -11.79 -20.94 -4.15
CA CYS A 160 -11.62 -22.28 -3.59
C CYS A 160 -10.15 -22.67 -3.34
N GLY A 161 -9.22 -21.74 -3.55
CA GLY A 161 -7.81 -21.93 -3.25
C GLY A 161 -7.47 -21.74 -1.77
N ASP A 162 -6.34 -22.30 -1.36
CA ASP A 162 -5.79 -22.23 0.00
C ASP A 162 -4.36 -21.65 0.02
N GLU A 163 -3.91 -21.09 -1.10
CA GLU A 163 -2.54 -20.61 -1.26
C GLU A 163 -2.34 -19.24 -0.59
N TRP A 164 -1.13 -19.03 -0.06
CA TRP A 164 -0.72 -17.78 0.56
C TRP A 164 0.53 -17.24 -0.11
N ILE A 165 0.46 -16.01 -0.60
CA ILE A 165 1.58 -15.37 -1.30
C ILE A 165 2.26 -14.42 -0.32
N LYS A 166 3.58 -14.58 -0.16
CA LYS A 166 4.40 -13.65 0.62
C LYS A 166 4.69 -12.38 -0.19
N ILE A 167 4.38 -11.21 0.36
CA ILE A 167 4.65 -9.88 -0.20
C ILE A 167 5.30 -9.07 0.91
N GLY A 168 6.50 -8.55 0.67
CA GLY A 168 7.33 -7.99 1.73
C GLY A 168 7.42 -8.92 2.95
N TYR A 169 6.85 -8.47 4.08
CA TYR A 169 6.85 -9.15 5.37
C TYR A 169 5.53 -9.84 5.72
N ASP A 170 4.49 -9.61 4.92
CA ASP A 170 3.14 -10.13 5.17
C ASP A 170 2.76 -11.20 4.13
N GLN A 171 1.60 -11.82 4.32
CA GLN A 171 1.04 -12.81 3.42
C GLN A 171 -0.35 -12.39 2.96
N ILE A 172 -0.65 -12.65 1.69
CA ILE A 172 -1.99 -12.45 1.13
C ILE A 172 -2.60 -13.79 0.78
N GLY A 173 -3.84 -14.00 1.22
CA GLY A 173 -4.58 -15.22 0.98
C GLY A 173 -5.75 -15.41 1.95
N PRO A 174 -6.45 -16.55 1.83
CA PRO A 174 -6.27 -17.59 0.82
C PRO A 174 -6.59 -17.10 -0.61
N VAL A 175 -5.67 -17.28 -1.56
CA VAL A 175 -5.89 -16.98 -2.98
C VAL A 175 -6.05 -18.26 -3.78
N GLU A 176 -6.58 -18.13 -4.99
CA GLU A 176 -6.59 -19.22 -5.96
C GLU A 176 -5.76 -18.84 -7.19
N LEU A 177 -4.72 -19.62 -7.47
CA LEU A 177 -3.88 -19.46 -8.65
C LEU A 177 -4.32 -20.43 -9.75
N ARG A 178 -4.56 -19.90 -10.95
CA ARG A 178 -4.91 -20.68 -12.14
C ARG A 178 -4.13 -20.16 -13.35
N ASP A 179 -3.16 -20.93 -13.84
CA ASP A 179 -2.41 -20.62 -15.08
C ASP A 179 -1.88 -19.16 -15.14
N GLY A 180 -1.25 -18.68 -14.07
CA GLY A 180 -0.71 -17.30 -14.00
C GLY A 180 -1.76 -16.20 -13.73
N THR A 181 -3.01 -16.60 -13.48
CA THR A 181 -4.10 -15.75 -13.02
C THR A 181 -4.28 -15.90 -11.51
N ILE A 182 -4.46 -14.78 -10.83
CA ILE A 182 -4.77 -14.75 -9.39
C ILE A 182 -6.23 -14.36 -9.16
N TRP A 183 -6.91 -15.16 -8.35
CA TRP A 183 -8.25 -14.90 -7.84
C TRP A 183 -8.15 -14.55 -6.37
N ILE A 184 -8.66 -13.37 -6.03
CA ILE A 184 -8.52 -12.78 -4.70
C ILE A 184 -9.78 -12.00 -4.33
N SER A 185 -10.16 -12.01 -3.05
CA SER A 185 -11.31 -11.23 -2.59
C SER A 185 -10.89 -9.80 -2.23
N PHE A 186 -11.85 -8.88 -2.31
CA PHE A 186 -11.68 -7.51 -1.87
C PHE A 186 -11.18 -7.43 -0.42
N ASP A 187 -11.69 -8.29 0.45
CA ASP A 187 -11.28 -8.34 1.86
C ASP A 187 -9.79 -8.67 2.01
N GLN A 188 -9.25 -9.55 1.16
CA GLN A 188 -7.85 -9.95 1.25
C GLN A 188 -6.91 -8.88 0.72
N ILE A 189 -7.29 -8.17 -0.35
CA ILE A 189 -6.44 -7.18 -1.03
C ILE A 189 -6.61 -5.75 -0.49
N CYS A 190 -7.83 -5.33 -0.16
CA CYS A 190 -8.14 -3.94 0.23
C CYS A 190 -8.46 -3.77 1.72
N ARG A 191 -9.00 -4.78 2.42
CA ARG A 191 -9.22 -4.67 3.89
C ARG A 191 -7.99 -4.99 4.73
N THR A 192 -6.94 -5.51 4.11
CA THR A 192 -5.63 -5.64 4.74
C THR A 192 -4.84 -4.33 4.64
N ARG A 193 -3.91 -4.10 5.57
CA ARG A 193 -3.08 -2.89 5.60
C ARG A 193 -2.03 -2.99 4.49
N ARG A 194 -2.39 -2.58 3.27
CA ARG A 194 -1.53 -2.61 2.08
C ARG A 194 -1.22 -1.21 1.60
N ASN A 195 -0.01 -1.03 1.09
CA ASN A 195 0.46 0.21 0.48
C ASN A 195 0.63 0.06 -1.05
N THR A 196 1.08 1.13 -1.70
CA THR A 196 1.26 1.14 -3.15
C THR A 196 2.40 0.24 -3.64
N ALA A 197 3.49 0.07 -2.87
CA ALA A 197 4.60 -0.79 -3.26
C ALA A 197 4.21 -2.27 -3.26
N ASP A 198 3.40 -2.70 -2.29
CA ASP A 198 2.81 -4.04 -2.25
C ASP A 198 2.02 -4.35 -3.52
N TYR A 199 1.20 -3.40 -3.99
CA TYR A 199 0.46 -3.55 -5.23
C TYR A 199 1.38 -3.58 -6.47
N LEU A 200 2.45 -2.79 -6.49
CA LEU A 200 3.44 -2.82 -7.58
C LEU A 200 4.19 -4.15 -7.63
N GLU A 201 4.59 -4.69 -6.48
CA GLU A 201 5.23 -6.00 -6.37
C GLU A 201 4.27 -7.09 -6.85
N LEU A 202 3.02 -7.06 -6.39
CA LEU A 202 1.97 -7.98 -6.83
C LEU A 202 1.73 -7.92 -8.34
N ALA A 203 1.57 -6.71 -8.89
CA ALA A 203 1.37 -6.50 -10.31
C ALA A 203 2.57 -6.97 -11.16
N SER A 204 3.77 -7.00 -10.60
CA SER A 204 4.95 -7.56 -11.29
C SER A 204 4.96 -9.10 -11.35
N ARG A 205 4.24 -9.77 -10.44
CA ARG A 205 4.21 -11.23 -10.33
C ARG A 205 3.08 -11.88 -11.13
N PHE A 206 1.94 -11.20 -11.26
CA PHE A 206 0.75 -11.73 -11.93
C PHE A 206 0.23 -10.75 -12.97
N SER A 207 -0.01 -11.25 -14.18
CA SER A 207 -0.48 -10.45 -15.30
C SER A 207 -2.00 -10.43 -15.47
N CYS A 208 -2.73 -11.31 -14.77
CA CYS A 208 -4.19 -11.42 -14.82
C CYS A 208 -4.78 -11.55 -13.41
N TRP A 209 -5.78 -10.72 -13.10
CA TRP A 209 -6.37 -10.57 -11.78
C TRP A 209 -7.89 -10.66 -11.83
N HIS A 210 -8.45 -11.47 -10.93
CA HIS A 210 -9.88 -11.51 -10.64
C HIS A 210 -10.09 -11.05 -9.19
N VAL A 211 -10.67 -9.86 -9.01
CA VAL A 211 -10.98 -9.30 -7.69
C VAL A 211 -12.47 -9.47 -7.41
N THR A 212 -12.80 -10.35 -6.47
CA THR A 212 -14.18 -10.72 -6.15
C THR A 212 -14.70 -10.02 -4.90
N GLN A 213 -16.03 -10.00 -4.73
CA GLN A 213 -16.69 -9.51 -3.51
C GLN A 213 -16.40 -8.02 -3.21
N ILE A 214 -16.29 -7.18 -4.24
CA ILE A 214 -16.11 -5.74 -4.03
C ILE A 214 -17.46 -5.17 -3.53
N PRO A 215 -17.51 -4.61 -2.30
CA PRO A 215 -18.75 -4.12 -1.73
C PRO A 215 -19.23 -2.86 -2.46
N SER A 216 -20.48 -2.46 -2.21
CA SER A 216 -21.01 -1.22 -2.77
C SER A 216 -20.13 -0.02 -2.43
N SER A 217 -19.88 0.80 -3.44
CA SER A 217 -19.18 2.08 -3.33
C SER A 217 -19.89 3.10 -2.43
N GLU A 218 -21.17 2.90 -2.08
CA GLU A 218 -21.91 3.76 -1.13
C GLU A 218 -21.57 3.51 0.34
N THR A 219 -21.24 2.26 0.68
CA THR A 219 -21.04 1.81 2.06
C THR A 219 -19.59 1.50 2.38
N MET A 220 -18.71 1.62 1.38
CA MET A 220 -17.28 1.37 1.50
C MET A 220 -16.60 2.39 2.43
N PRO A 221 -15.85 1.94 3.46
CA PRO A 221 -15.04 2.81 4.30
C PRO A 221 -13.96 3.55 3.49
N MET A 222 -13.62 4.77 3.94
CA MET A 222 -12.67 5.66 3.26
C MET A 222 -11.30 5.02 3.00
N ASP A 223 -10.76 4.27 3.97
CA ASP A 223 -9.45 3.63 3.82
C ASP A 223 -9.48 2.51 2.76
N GLU A 224 -10.60 1.79 2.68
CA GLU A 224 -10.82 0.73 1.69
C GLU A 224 -10.98 1.32 0.28
N GLU A 225 -11.71 2.44 0.16
CA GLU A 225 -11.87 3.21 -1.07
C GLU A 225 -10.53 3.73 -1.60
N ARG A 226 -9.69 4.31 -0.73
CA ARG A 226 -8.34 4.77 -1.11
C ARG A 226 -7.45 3.62 -1.56
N ARG A 227 -7.51 2.47 -0.87
CA ARG A 227 -6.74 1.27 -1.26
C ARG A 227 -7.20 0.71 -2.59
N LEU A 228 -8.51 0.66 -2.84
CA LEU A 228 -9.06 0.25 -4.12
C LEU A 228 -8.64 1.20 -5.24
N ALA A 229 -8.66 2.51 -5.00
CA ALA A 229 -8.18 3.49 -5.96
C ALA A 229 -6.69 3.29 -6.29
N ASN A 230 -5.84 3.08 -5.27
CA ASN A 230 -4.42 2.79 -5.47
C ASN A 230 -4.19 1.48 -6.25
N LEU A 231 -4.96 0.43 -5.95
CA LEU A 231 -4.90 -0.85 -6.67
C LEU A 231 -5.25 -0.68 -8.15
N ILE A 232 -6.36 0.01 -8.43
CA ILE A 232 -6.82 0.34 -9.78
C ILE A 232 -5.78 1.16 -10.54
N ASP A 233 -5.18 2.14 -9.89
CA ASP A 233 -4.13 2.99 -10.45
C ASP A 233 -2.92 2.16 -10.86
N VAL A 234 -2.45 1.25 -9.98
CA VAL A 234 -1.33 0.36 -10.28
C VAL A 234 -1.65 -0.59 -11.43
N PHE A 235 -2.83 -1.22 -11.44
CA PHE A 235 -3.21 -2.13 -12.52
C PHE A 235 -3.32 -1.44 -13.88
N TYR A 236 -3.84 -0.21 -13.88
CA TYR A 236 -3.91 0.61 -15.08
C TYR A 236 -2.52 0.98 -15.60
N ASP A 237 -1.64 1.47 -14.72
CA ASP A 237 -0.31 1.93 -15.10
C ASP A 237 0.62 0.76 -15.51
N LYS A 238 0.28 -0.47 -15.14
CA LYS A 238 1.05 -1.70 -15.41
C LYS A 238 0.47 -2.58 -16.52
N ASP A 239 -0.54 -2.14 -17.26
CA ASP A 239 -1.18 -2.93 -18.33
C ASP A 239 -1.73 -4.28 -17.85
N ILE A 240 -2.25 -4.32 -16.62
CA ILE A 240 -2.70 -5.59 -16.03
C ILE A 240 -4.08 -5.95 -16.59
N GLU A 241 -4.26 -7.23 -16.89
CA GLU A 241 -5.58 -7.77 -17.17
C GLU A 241 -6.38 -7.89 -15.87
N VAL A 242 -7.50 -7.17 -15.75
CA VAL A 242 -8.26 -7.08 -14.50
C VAL A 242 -9.76 -7.32 -14.68
N HIS A 243 -10.29 -8.24 -13.89
CA HIS A 243 -11.70 -8.58 -13.85
C HIS A 243 -12.25 -8.29 -12.45
N LEU A 244 -13.07 -7.25 -12.34
CA LEU A 244 -13.67 -6.80 -11.09
C LEU A 244 -15.10 -7.34 -10.97
N TYR A 245 -15.45 -7.86 -9.80
CA TYR A 245 -16.80 -8.30 -9.47
C TYR A 245 -17.31 -7.50 -8.28
N ALA A 246 -18.23 -6.57 -8.53
CA ALA A 246 -18.70 -5.59 -7.57
C ALA A 246 -20.22 -5.64 -7.39
N GLU A 247 -20.70 -5.19 -6.23
CA GLU A 247 -22.14 -5.05 -5.95
C GLU A 247 -22.80 -3.93 -6.77
N ASP A 248 -22.04 -2.87 -7.10
CA ASP A 248 -22.48 -1.74 -7.90
C ASP A 248 -21.44 -1.34 -8.97
N ASP A 249 -21.75 -0.30 -9.75
CA ASP A 249 -20.91 0.17 -10.85
C ASP A 249 -19.69 1.00 -10.42
N LEU A 250 -19.43 1.08 -9.10
CA LEU A 250 -18.36 1.84 -8.49
C LEU A 250 -18.36 3.33 -8.87
N SER A 251 -19.47 3.84 -9.42
CA SER A 251 -19.58 5.25 -9.86
C SER A 251 -19.54 6.23 -8.70
N LYS A 252 -19.87 5.75 -7.50
CA LYS A 252 -19.83 6.51 -6.26
C LYS A 252 -18.50 6.37 -5.52
N LEU A 253 -17.46 5.82 -6.13
CA LEU A 253 -16.11 5.99 -5.58
C LEU A 253 -15.61 7.43 -5.77
N GLY A 254 -14.65 7.82 -4.95
CA GLY A 254 -14.06 9.14 -4.84
C GLY A 254 -14.94 10.18 -4.14
N HIS A 255 -15.75 9.83 -3.14
CA HIS A 255 -16.55 10.85 -2.42
C HIS A 255 -15.67 11.76 -1.55
N MET A 256 -14.55 11.25 -1.03
CA MET A 256 -13.62 12.00 -0.19
C MET A 256 -12.22 12.16 -0.81
N LEU A 257 -12.04 11.77 -2.08
CA LEU A 257 -10.84 12.05 -2.87
C LEU A 257 -10.86 13.48 -3.43
N HIS A 258 -9.68 14.05 -3.68
CA HIS A 258 -9.61 15.33 -4.39
C HIS A 258 -10.24 15.22 -5.79
N ALA A 259 -10.77 16.33 -6.32
CA ALA A 259 -11.52 16.33 -7.57
C ALA A 259 -10.73 15.74 -8.76
N THR A 260 -9.42 15.96 -8.79
CA THR A 260 -8.49 15.41 -9.80
C THR A 260 -8.35 13.89 -9.69
N GLU A 261 -8.17 13.36 -8.47
CA GLU A 261 -8.03 11.93 -8.21
C GLU A 261 -9.33 11.18 -8.48
N LYS A 262 -10.48 11.78 -8.12
CA LYS A 262 -11.80 11.25 -8.45
C LYS A 262 -12.00 11.13 -9.96
N ALA A 263 -11.71 12.20 -10.71
CA ALA A 263 -11.84 12.19 -12.16
C ALA A 263 -10.93 11.14 -12.81
N ARG A 264 -9.73 10.98 -12.27
CA ARG A 264 -8.76 9.97 -12.71
C ARG A 264 -9.27 8.55 -12.48
N LEU A 265 -9.74 8.24 -11.26
CA LEU A 265 -10.32 6.94 -10.93
C LEU A 265 -11.53 6.60 -11.80
N ALA A 266 -12.44 7.56 -11.99
CA ALA A 266 -13.62 7.40 -12.83
C ALA A 266 -13.25 7.13 -14.29
N SER A 267 -12.24 7.82 -14.83
CA SER A 267 -11.75 7.60 -16.18
C SER A 267 -11.17 6.21 -16.37
N ARG A 268 -10.40 5.70 -15.38
CA ARG A 268 -9.83 4.35 -15.42
C ARG A 268 -10.93 3.29 -15.38
N LEU A 269 -11.87 3.38 -14.44
CA LEU A 269 -13.02 2.47 -14.36
C LEU A 269 -13.88 2.48 -15.64
N ALA A 270 -14.01 3.61 -16.32
CA ALA A 270 -14.75 3.71 -17.58
C ALA A 270 -14.11 2.95 -18.75
N GLN A 271 -12.80 2.63 -18.68
CA GLN A 271 -12.12 1.82 -19.70
C GLN A 271 -12.35 0.31 -19.51
N LEU A 272 -12.93 -0.12 -18.38
CA LEU A 272 -13.31 -1.51 -18.17
C LEU A 272 -14.60 -1.83 -18.93
N ASN A 273 -14.64 -2.97 -19.61
CA ASN A 273 -15.86 -3.45 -20.26
C ASN A 273 -16.92 -3.77 -19.20
N ARG A 274 -18.11 -3.18 -19.33
CA ARG A 274 -19.19 -3.38 -18.37
C ARG A 274 -20.04 -4.59 -18.76
N HIS A 275 -20.07 -5.58 -17.87
CA HIS A 275 -20.89 -6.77 -18.05
C HIS A 275 -22.03 -6.71 -17.02
N HIS A 276 -23.26 -6.57 -17.50
CA HIS A 276 -24.45 -6.80 -16.70
C HIS A 276 -24.80 -8.27 -16.83
N ASP A 277 -24.58 -9.07 -15.78
CA ASP A 277 -25.01 -10.46 -15.79
C ASP A 277 -26.53 -10.49 -15.54
N VAL A 278 -27.28 -10.21 -16.60
CA VAL A 278 -28.73 -10.40 -16.68
C VAL A 278 -28.94 -11.73 -17.41
N GLU A 279 -29.31 -12.76 -16.64
CA GLU A 279 -29.80 -14.09 -17.03
C GLU A 279 -28.80 -15.24 -17.26
N ARG A 280 -28.82 -16.17 -16.30
CA ARG A 280 -29.07 -17.60 -16.61
C ARG A 280 -30.19 -18.16 -15.75
N THR A 281 -31.43 -17.87 -16.14
CA THR A 281 -32.52 -18.86 -15.98
C THR A 281 -32.92 -19.29 -17.37
N THR A 282 -32.47 -20.47 -17.82
CA THR A 282 -33.23 -21.45 -18.61
C THR A 282 -32.32 -22.58 -19.08
N ALA A 283 -32.87 -23.80 -19.01
CA ALA A 283 -32.38 -25.06 -19.58
C ALA A 283 -31.33 -25.86 -18.79
N SER A 284 -31.80 -26.64 -17.82
CA SER A 284 -31.63 -28.09 -17.97
C SER A 284 -32.99 -28.77 -17.84
N ARG A 285 -33.38 -29.42 -18.93
CA ARG A 285 -34.36 -30.51 -18.96
C ARG A 285 -33.80 -31.73 -18.24
#